data_AF-A0A9Q9RGL2-F1
#
_entry.id   AF-A0A9Q9RGL2-F1
#
_cell.length_a   1.000
_cell.length_b   1.000
_cell.length_c   1.000
_cell.angle_alpha   90.00
_cell.angle_beta   90.00
_cell.angle_gamma   90.00
#
_symmetry.space_group_name_H-M   'P 1'
#
loop_
_entity.id
_entity.type
_entity.pdbx_description
1 polymer ?
#
loop_
_entity_poly.entity_id
_entity_poly.type
_entity_poly.pdbx_seq_one_letter_code
_entity_poly.pdbx_strand_id
1 'polypeptide(L)'
;MANWQQYNPFGKRESHSSSAILTYKILTLVTWILSLVVTVYYTLNRPDDGHTRNRKIWEQNHMYRTAFTLNPIITSIYWVVLFILQAGYIGHLFSSNSDIVHAAASVGSHFIFNNLFHFAFVMLFVRSHFHWAEVVLVLNFINLSSLYFRHNTYPRFIHTPVVSGPLAWTFVAIYWNGALMVPHPDHLVARIFGNIFIWSILVYGLFFVTIYKDYTMGFSLSVFAAAIGVSQFLHQVIAFQWIFAFVIMALLFIATVVVAVPAATGREINWRTPEELAKKDARLNVLDQAPARRVLSRRATSKASESLQPHERIASKDPELWKCAAFIAGRFAVKEAAIKAHPHRHLTFHDIMIERRLVKGEVLGSGPPIARIRGAEGEAEDTTAMVSISHDGDYATAVCLGFEP
;
A
#
# COMPACT_ATOMS: atom_id res chain seq x y z
N MET A 1 9.77 30.35 -14.97
CA MET A 1 9.76 28.88 -15.18
C MET A 1 8.34 28.41 -14.95
N ALA A 2 7.67 27.86 -15.97
CA ALA A 2 6.29 27.39 -15.82
C ALA A 2 6.23 26.30 -14.75
N ASN A 3 5.25 26.38 -13.84
CA ASN A 3 5.12 25.46 -12.72
C ASN A 3 4.46 24.16 -13.20
N TRP A 4 5.20 23.37 -13.99
CA TRP A 4 4.72 22.13 -14.63
C TRP A 4 4.12 21.12 -13.64
N GLN A 5 4.49 21.20 -12.36
CA GLN A 5 3.91 20.39 -11.29
C GLN A 5 2.42 20.68 -11.04
N GLN A 6 1.93 21.91 -11.27
CA GLN A 6 0.51 22.26 -11.11
C GLN A 6 -0.39 21.61 -12.18
N TYR A 7 0.16 21.30 -13.36
CA TYR A 7 -0.60 20.70 -14.47
C TYR A 7 -0.50 19.18 -14.54
N ASN A 8 0.42 18.55 -13.79
CA ASN A 8 0.57 17.09 -13.79
C ASN A 8 -0.61 16.42 -13.04
N PRO A 9 -1.51 15.70 -13.74
CA PRO A 9 -2.68 15.08 -13.12
C PRO A 9 -2.32 13.85 -12.26
N PHE A 10 -1.11 13.31 -12.43
CA PHE A 10 -0.62 12.14 -11.68
C PHE A 10 0.17 12.50 -10.41
N GLY A 11 0.32 13.79 -10.11
CA GLY A 11 1.02 14.25 -8.91
C GLY A 11 0.19 14.06 -7.64
N LYS A 12 0.85 13.75 -6.52
CA LYS A 12 0.20 13.72 -5.21
C LYS A 12 -0.25 15.14 -4.84
N ARG A 13 -1.54 15.32 -4.54
CA ARG A 13 -2.13 16.61 -4.15
C ARG A 13 -2.95 16.44 -2.88
N GLU A 14 -2.86 17.44 -2.01
CA GLU A 14 -3.64 17.49 -0.77
C GLU A 14 -5.04 18.08 -0.99
N SER A 15 -5.19 18.93 -2.02
CA SER A 15 -6.46 19.57 -2.36
C SER A 15 -6.64 19.71 -3.87
N HIS A 16 -7.91 19.78 -4.28
CA HIS A 16 -8.34 19.90 -5.67
C HIS A 16 -9.36 21.02 -5.79
N SER A 17 -9.31 21.79 -6.90
CA SER A 17 -10.32 22.81 -7.17
C SER A 17 -11.70 22.19 -7.43
N SER A 18 -12.77 22.94 -7.19
CA SER A 18 -14.15 22.48 -7.44
C SER A 18 -14.37 22.07 -8.91
N SER A 19 -13.75 22.76 -9.85
CA SER A 19 -13.77 22.41 -11.28
C SER A 19 -13.07 21.07 -11.55
N ALA A 20 -11.90 20.84 -10.94
CA ALA A 20 -11.18 19.57 -11.08
C ALA A 20 -11.97 18.40 -10.47
N ILE A 21 -12.61 18.60 -9.31
CA ILE A 21 -13.47 17.59 -8.68
C ILE A 21 -14.66 17.26 -9.58
N LEU A 22 -15.29 18.25 -10.20
CA LEU A 22 -16.38 18.02 -11.14
C LEU A 22 -15.91 17.20 -12.35
N THR A 23 -14.75 17.53 -12.91
CA THR A 23 -14.13 16.76 -14.00
C THR A 23 -13.87 15.31 -13.56
N TYR A 24 -13.32 15.08 -12.37
CA TYR A 24 -13.10 13.72 -11.86
C TYR A 24 -14.40 12.96 -11.65
N LYS A 25 -15.45 13.59 -11.11
CA LYS A 25 -16.77 12.96 -10.96
C LYS A 25 -17.30 12.45 -12.29
N ILE A 26 -17.27 13.30 -13.32
CA ILE A 26 -17.81 12.97 -14.65
C ILE A 26 -16.94 11.91 -15.33
N LEU A 27 -15.63 12.15 -15.46
CA LEU A 27 -14.75 11.25 -16.21
C LEU A 27 -14.60 9.88 -15.54
N THR A 28 -14.52 9.84 -14.21
CA THR A 28 -14.44 8.57 -13.46
C THR A 28 -15.70 7.74 -13.70
N LEU A 29 -16.88 8.36 -13.62
CA LEU A 29 -18.15 7.67 -13.83
C LEU A 29 -18.30 7.18 -15.28
N VAL A 30 -18.05 8.06 -16.26
CA VAL A 30 -18.20 7.73 -17.69
C VAL A 30 -17.24 6.63 -18.10
N THR A 31 -15.96 6.73 -17.72
CA THR A 31 -14.97 5.71 -18.09
C THR A 31 -15.22 4.38 -17.37
N TRP A 32 -15.71 4.41 -16.13
CA TRP A 32 -16.10 3.19 -15.41
C TRP A 32 -17.30 2.49 -16.06
N ILE A 33 -18.35 3.24 -16.42
CA ILE A 33 -19.51 2.69 -17.15
C ILE A 33 -19.06 2.09 -18.48
N LEU A 34 -18.20 2.78 -19.22
CA LEU A 34 -17.65 2.26 -20.48
C LEU A 34 -16.94 0.92 -20.28
N SER A 35 -16.05 0.85 -19.28
CA SER A 35 -15.30 -0.36 -18.91
C SER A 35 -16.23 -1.51 -18.50
N LEU A 36 -17.23 -1.23 -17.66
CA LEU A 36 -18.25 -2.19 -17.22
C LEU A 36 -19.05 -2.74 -18.42
N VAL A 37 -19.65 -1.86 -19.21
CA VAL A 37 -20.54 -2.22 -20.32
C VAL A 37 -19.81 -3.06 -21.35
N VAL A 38 -18.59 -2.67 -21.73
CA VAL A 38 -17.80 -3.40 -22.72
C VAL A 38 -17.38 -4.78 -22.22
N THR A 39 -17.01 -4.88 -20.94
CA THR A 39 -16.67 -6.18 -20.32
C THR A 39 -17.87 -7.12 -20.30
N VAL A 40 -19.05 -6.63 -19.88
CA VAL A 40 -20.28 -7.43 -19.83
C VAL A 40 -20.73 -7.80 -21.25
N TYR A 41 -20.76 -6.83 -22.17
CA TYR A 41 -21.22 -7.04 -23.54
C TYR A 41 -20.39 -8.10 -24.25
N TYR A 42 -19.04 -8.01 -24.23
CA TYR A 42 -18.18 -8.97 -24.93
C TYR A 42 -17.91 -10.28 -24.17
N THR A 43 -18.40 -10.38 -22.94
CA THR A 43 -18.52 -11.69 -22.26
C THR A 43 -19.64 -12.51 -22.91
N LEU A 44 -20.71 -11.87 -23.37
CA LEU A 44 -21.92 -12.52 -23.88
C LEU A 44 -22.03 -12.51 -25.41
N ASN A 45 -21.53 -11.46 -26.05
CA ASN A 45 -21.68 -11.19 -27.49
C ASN A 45 -20.32 -11.15 -28.19
N ARG A 46 -20.33 -11.48 -29.49
CA ARG A 46 -19.15 -11.35 -30.35
C ARG A 46 -19.17 -9.96 -31.02
N PRO A 47 -18.01 -9.40 -31.37
CA PRO A 47 -17.98 -8.26 -32.27
C PRO A 47 -18.47 -8.67 -33.66
N ASP A 48 -19.38 -7.87 -34.23
CA ASP A 48 -19.95 -8.09 -35.57
C ASP A 48 -19.11 -7.39 -36.66
N ASP A 49 -18.09 -6.63 -36.28
CA ASP A 49 -17.28 -5.76 -37.12
C ASP A 49 -15.85 -6.28 -37.37
N GLY A 50 -15.33 -6.12 -38.59
CA GLY A 50 -13.92 -6.37 -38.93
C GLY A 50 -13.65 -7.65 -39.70
N HIS A 51 -12.41 -7.79 -40.19
CA HIS A 51 -11.95 -8.93 -41.00
C HIS A 51 -11.22 -10.02 -40.19
N THR A 52 -11.02 -9.81 -38.88
CA THR A 52 -10.34 -10.78 -38.01
C THR A 52 -11.33 -11.79 -37.43
N ARG A 53 -10.80 -12.88 -36.83
CA ARG A 53 -11.61 -13.85 -36.09
C ARG A 53 -12.11 -13.23 -34.79
N ASN A 54 -13.30 -12.63 -34.86
CA ASN A 54 -14.01 -12.05 -33.73
C ASN A 54 -14.55 -13.13 -32.79
N ARG A 55 -14.27 -13.00 -31.50
CA ARG A 55 -14.70 -13.96 -30.48
C ARG A 55 -15.05 -13.26 -29.17
N LYS A 56 -15.88 -13.92 -28.36
CA LYS A 56 -16.15 -13.48 -26.99
C LYS A 56 -14.88 -13.56 -26.15
N ILE A 57 -14.83 -12.83 -25.03
CA ILE A 57 -13.69 -12.85 -24.09
C ILE A 57 -13.33 -14.29 -23.70
N TRP A 58 -14.31 -15.07 -23.26
CA TRP A 58 -14.07 -16.45 -22.83
C TRP A 58 -13.91 -17.44 -23.98
N GLU A 59 -14.34 -17.10 -25.19
CA GLU A 59 -14.03 -17.92 -26.37
C GLU A 59 -12.57 -17.76 -26.79
N GLN A 60 -12.00 -16.55 -26.66
CA GLN A 60 -10.56 -16.34 -26.85
C GLN A 60 -9.75 -17.18 -25.86
N ASN A 61 -10.15 -17.19 -24.58
CA ASN A 61 -9.50 -17.96 -23.52
C ASN A 61 -9.33 -19.46 -23.84
N HIS A 62 -10.28 -20.04 -24.57
CA HIS A 62 -10.28 -21.46 -24.93
C HIS A 62 -9.84 -21.74 -26.36
N MET A 63 -9.43 -20.73 -27.14
CA MET A 63 -8.97 -20.95 -28.52
C MET A 63 -7.74 -21.85 -28.53
N TYR A 64 -6.75 -21.49 -27.71
CA TYR A 64 -5.58 -22.30 -27.44
C TYR A 64 -5.44 -22.42 -25.94
N ARG A 65 -5.37 -23.66 -25.46
CA ARG A 65 -5.17 -23.91 -24.03
C ARG A 65 -3.70 -23.68 -23.72
N THR A 66 -3.42 -22.66 -22.94
CA THR A 66 -2.07 -22.27 -22.52
C THR A 66 -1.91 -22.49 -21.03
N ALA A 67 -0.69 -22.32 -20.53
CA ALA A 67 -0.44 -22.31 -19.10
C ALA A 67 -1.28 -21.26 -18.36
N PHE A 68 -1.57 -20.12 -18.98
CA PHE A 68 -2.28 -19.03 -18.32
C PHE A 68 -3.78 -19.00 -18.64
N THR A 69 -4.35 -20.08 -19.20
CA THR A 69 -5.80 -20.19 -19.39
C THR A 69 -6.52 -20.09 -18.03
N LEU A 70 -7.46 -19.15 -17.93
CA LEU A 70 -8.18 -18.84 -16.72
C LEU A 70 -9.52 -19.58 -16.66
N ASN A 71 -10.05 -19.82 -15.46
CA ASN A 71 -11.42 -20.29 -15.30
C ASN A 71 -12.40 -19.11 -15.53
N PRO A 72 -13.32 -19.20 -16.50
CA PRO A 72 -14.26 -18.11 -16.82
C PRO A 72 -15.13 -17.67 -15.65
N ILE A 73 -15.57 -18.62 -14.82
CA ILE A 73 -16.53 -18.36 -13.74
C ILE A 73 -15.83 -17.60 -12.62
N ILE A 74 -14.70 -18.11 -12.13
CA ILE A 74 -13.94 -17.49 -11.03
C ILE A 74 -13.51 -16.08 -11.43
N THR A 75 -12.97 -15.91 -12.64
CA THR A 75 -12.51 -14.61 -13.10
C THR A 75 -13.68 -13.64 -13.35
N SER A 76 -14.83 -14.11 -13.82
CA SER A 76 -16.02 -13.26 -13.97
C SER A 76 -16.54 -12.80 -12.60
N ILE A 77 -16.57 -13.68 -11.60
CA ILE A 77 -16.94 -13.31 -10.22
C ILE A 77 -16.00 -12.25 -9.68
N TYR A 78 -14.69 -12.41 -9.88
CA TYR A 78 -13.69 -11.41 -9.47
C TYR A 78 -14.01 -10.03 -10.08
N TRP A 79 -14.29 -9.97 -11.39
CA TRP A 79 -14.63 -8.73 -12.07
C TRP A 79 -15.93 -8.12 -11.59
N VAL A 80 -16.97 -8.92 -11.34
CA VAL A 80 -18.25 -8.45 -10.78
C VAL A 80 -18.00 -7.80 -9.40
N VAL A 81 -17.28 -8.49 -8.52
CA VAL A 81 -16.92 -7.96 -7.20
C VAL A 81 -16.10 -6.68 -7.34
N LEU A 82 -15.10 -6.67 -8.22
CA LEU A 82 -14.26 -5.50 -8.45
C LEU A 82 -15.07 -4.30 -8.93
N PHE A 83 -16.01 -4.48 -9.86
CA PHE A 83 -16.88 -3.40 -10.34
C PHE A 83 -17.80 -2.88 -9.24
N ILE A 84 -18.34 -3.74 -8.37
CA ILE A 84 -19.15 -3.33 -7.21
C ILE A 84 -18.30 -2.48 -6.24
N LEU A 85 -17.09 -2.94 -5.91
CA LEU A 85 -16.18 -2.18 -5.05
C LEU A 85 -15.79 -0.83 -5.68
N GLN A 86 -15.59 -0.80 -7.00
CA GLN A 86 -15.31 0.43 -7.75
C GLN A 86 -16.49 1.40 -7.71
N ALA A 87 -17.74 0.92 -7.78
CA ALA A 87 -18.91 1.76 -7.59
C ALA A 87 -18.92 2.40 -6.18
N GLY A 88 -18.53 1.64 -5.15
CA GLY A 88 -18.33 2.17 -3.79
C GLY A 88 -17.27 3.28 -3.75
N TYR A 89 -16.13 3.08 -4.42
CA TYR A 89 -15.11 4.12 -4.58
C TYR A 89 -15.65 5.37 -5.30
N ILE A 90 -16.41 5.21 -6.38
CA ILE A 90 -17.01 6.34 -7.09
C ILE A 90 -17.95 7.12 -6.16
N GLY A 91 -18.70 6.43 -5.30
CA GLY A 91 -19.52 7.04 -4.25
C GLY A 91 -18.74 8.00 -3.35
N HIS A 92 -17.47 7.73 -3.05
CA HIS A 92 -16.61 8.61 -2.25
C HIS A 92 -16.34 9.97 -2.93
N LEU A 93 -16.33 10.04 -4.26
CA LEU A 93 -16.24 11.33 -4.97
C LEU A 93 -17.48 12.21 -4.75
N PHE A 94 -18.62 11.62 -4.39
CA PHE A 94 -19.89 12.32 -4.12
C PHE A 94 -20.17 12.51 -2.63
N SER A 95 -19.23 12.19 -1.75
CA SER A 95 -19.37 12.36 -0.31
C SER A 95 -19.51 13.84 0.08
N SER A 96 -20.22 14.12 1.17
CA SER A 96 -20.28 15.43 1.80
C SER A 96 -18.99 15.81 2.53
N ASN A 97 -18.11 14.84 2.82
CA ASN A 97 -16.83 15.07 3.49
C ASN A 97 -15.73 15.44 2.48
N SER A 98 -15.16 16.65 2.60
CA SER A 98 -14.11 17.15 1.72
C SER A 98 -12.85 16.29 1.70
N ASP A 99 -12.47 15.70 2.83
CA ASP A 99 -11.24 14.91 2.95
C ASP A 99 -11.35 13.61 2.15
N ILE A 100 -12.53 12.99 2.20
CA ILE A 100 -12.84 11.78 1.42
C ILE A 100 -12.84 12.10 -0.08
N VAL A 101 -13.43 13.23 -0.46
CA VAL A 101 -13.47 13.67 -1.86
C VAL A 101 -12.07 13.96 -2.39
N HIS A 102 -11.22 14.66 -1.63
CA HIS A 102 -9.84 14.94 -2.03
C HIS A 102 -8.99 13.67 -2.11
N ALA A 103 -9.14 12.75 -1.16
CA ALA A 103 -8.47 11.45 -1.21
C ALA A 103 -8.90 10.64 -2.44
N ALA A 104 -10.19 10.58 -2.76
CA ALA A 104 -10.68 9.91 -3.96
C ALA A 104 -10.22 10.61 -5.25
N ALA A 105 -10.22 11.94 -5.30
CA ALA A 105 -9.78 12.71 -6.47
C ALA A 105 -8.29 12.51 -6.78
N SER A 106 -7.46 12.27 -5.75
CA SER A 106 -6.01 12.07 -5.91
C SER A 106 -5.65 10.83 -6.75
N VAL A 107 -6.49 9.79 -6.72
CA VAL A 107 -6.31 8.55 -7.49
C VAL A 107 -7.12 8.56 -8.80
N GLY A 108 -7.95 9.58 -9.00
CA GLY A 108 -8.92 9.67 -10.09
C GLY A 108 -8.28 9.58 -11.48
N SER A 109 -7.18 10.27 -11.73
CA SER A 109 -6.50 10.24 -13.03
C SER A 109 -6.03 8.82 -13.39
N HIS A 110 -5.37 8.14 -12.46
CA HIS A 110 -4.90 6.78 -12.69
C HIS A 110 -6.07 5.82 -12.93
N PHE A 111 -7.19 5.99 -12.20
CA PHE A 111 -8.39 5.19 -12.40
C PHE A 111 -9.04 5.42 -13.78
N ILE A 112 -9.15 6.68 -14.22
CA ILE A 112 -9.66 7.04 -15.54
C ILE A 112 -8.82 6.37 -16.62
N PHE A 113 -7.49 6.51 -16.55
CA PHE A 113 -6.58 5.86 -17.50
C PHE A 113 -6.67 4.34 -17.45
N ASN A 114 -6.80 3.74 -16.25
CA ASN A 114 -7.01 2.31 -16.11
C ASN A 114 -8.27 1.84 -16.84
N ASN A 115 -9.39 2.54 -16.70
CA ASN A 115 -10.63 2.18 -17.37
C ASN A 115 -10.53 2.32 -18.90
N LEU A 116 -9.85 3.36 -19.39
CA LEU A 116 -9.62 3.55 -20.82
C LEU A 116 -8.68 2.49 -21.40
N PHE A 117 -7.61 2.13 -20.68
CA PHE A 117 -6.74 1.03 -21.09
C PHE A 117 -7.44 -0.32 -21.02
N HIS A 118 -8.26 -0.56 -20.00
CA HIS A 118 -9.08 -1.78 -19.92
C HIS A 118 -10.07 -1.87 -21.09
N PHE A 119 -10.76 -0.77 -21.40
CA PHE A 119 -11.60 -0.67 -22.59
C PHE A 119 -10.83 -1.00 -23.87
N ALA A 120 -9.68 -0.35 -24.09
CA ALA A 120 -8.86 -0.58 -25.27
C ALA A 120 -8.36 -2.04 -25.33
N PHE A 121 -7.94 -2.59 -24.20
CA PHE A 121 -7.54 -3.99 -24.08
C PHE A 121 -8.67 -4.93 -24.50
N VAL A 122 -9.88 -4.78 -23.94
CA VAL A 122 -11.01 -5.65 -24.30
C VAL A 122 -11.30 -5.55 -25.79
N MET A 123 -11.37 -4.34 -26.35
CA MET A 123 -11.65 -4.11 -27.77
C MET A 123 -10.64 -4.79 -28.71
N LEU A 124 -9.34 -4.71 -28.37
CA LEU A 124 -8.27 -5.36 -29.12
C LEU A 124 -8.29 -6.89 -28.95
N PHE A 125 -8.52 -7.35 -27.72
CA PHE A 125 -8.51 -8.76 -27.35
C PHE A 125 -9.63 -9.55 -28.06
N VAL A 126 -10.86 -9.02 -28.09
CA VAL A 126 -12.00 -9.69 -28.73
C VAL A 126 -11.85 -9.76 -30.27
N ARG A 127 -11.03 -8.88 -30.84
CA ARG A 127 -10.67 -8.83 -32.28
C ARG A 127 -9.36 -9.57 -32.59
N SER A 128 -8.79 -10.29 -31.63
CA SER A 128 -7.54 -11.06 -31.76
C SER A 128 -6.29 -10.23 -32.05
N HIS A 129 -6.28 -8.93 -31.73
CA HIS A 129 -5.09 -8.06 -31.85
C HIS A 129 -4.20 -8.16 -30.61
N PHE A 130 -3.71 -9.37 -30.31
CA PHE A 130 -3.01 -9.67 -29.06
C PHE A 130 -1.73 -8.85 -28.84
N HIS A 131 -0.97 -8.54 -29.90
CA HIS A 131 0.24 -7.71 -29.79
C HIS A 131 -0.06 -6.30 -29.27
N TRP A 132 -1.09 -5.65 -29.81
CA TRP A 132 -1.49 -4.31 -29.35
C TRP A 132 -2.17 -4.37 -27.99
N ALA A 133 -2.93 -5.44 -27.72
CA ALA A 133 -3.51 -5.69 -26.41
C ALA A 133 -2.42 -5.80 -25.33
N GLU A 134 -1.29 -6.45 -25.64
CA GLU A 134 -0.15 -6.59 -24.73
C GLU A 134 0.49 -5.23 -24.41
N VAL A 135 0.71 -4.39 -25.43
CA VAL A 135 1.25 -3.03 -25.23
C VAL A 135 0.34 -2.23 -24.30
N VAL A 136 -0.99 -2.29 -24.51
CA VAL A 136 -1.96 -1.61 -23.66
C VAL A 136 -1.93 -2.14 -22.22
N LEU A 137 -1.81 -3.45 -22.02
CA LEU A 137 -1.68 -4.05 -20.69
C LEU A 137 -0.41 -3.60 -19.97
N VAL A 138 0.73 -3.56 -20.66
CA VAL A 138 2.01 -3.08 -20.09
C VAL A 138 1.92 -1.59 -19.71
N LEU A 139 1.33 -0.75 -20.57
CA LEU A 139 1.09 0.66 -20.24
C LEU A 139 0.19 0.82 -19.02
N ASN A 140 -0.87 0.00 -18.93
CA ASN A 140 -1.75 0.02 -17.76
C ASN A 140 -1.04 -0.47 -16.50
N PHE A 141 -0.19 -1.48 -16.61
CA PHE A 141 0.62 -1.99 -15.51
C PHE A 141 1.56 -0.90 -14.97
N ILE A 142 2.19 -0.12 -15.84
CA ILE A 142 3.03 1.03 -15.44
C ILE A 142 2.18 2.10 -14.75
N ASN A 143 1.01 2.44 -15.31
CA ASN A 143 0.06 3.39 -14.71
C ASN A 143 -0.34 2.99 -13.29
N LEU A 144 -0.76 1.73 -13.10
CA LEU A 144 -1.19 1.20 -11.81
C LEU A 144 -0.04 0.97 -10.82
N SER A 145 1.15 0.59 -11.30
CA SER A 145 2.34 0.50 -10.45
C SER A 145 2.76 1.87 -9.93
N SER A 146 2.71 2.90 -10.79
CA SER A 146 2.94 4.29 -10.40
C SER A 146 1.94 4.74 -9.34
N LEU A 147 0.65 4.43 -9.53
CA LEU A 147 -0.40 4.67 -8.55
C LEU A 147 -0.10 3.96 -7.22
N TYR A 148 0.23 2.67 -7.28
CA TYR A 148 0.53 1.87 -6.09
C TYR A 148 1.64 2.50 -5.27
N PHE A 149 2.80 2.77 -5.86
CA PHE A 149 3.94 3.28 -5.10
C PHE A 149 3.76 4.72 -4.60
N ARG A 150 2.94 5.53 -5.28
CA ARG A 150 2.65 6.91 -4.83
C ARG A 150 1.60 6.98 -3.73
N HIS A 151 0.68 6.02 -3.70
CA HIS A 151 -0.53 6.06 -2.90
C HIS A 151 -0.79 4.77 -2.10
N ASN A 152 0.28 4.06 -1.71
CA ASN A 152 0.22 2.77 -1.01
C ASN A 152 -0.40 2.82 0.40
N THR A 153 -0.54 4.00 1.01
CA THR A 153 -1.10 4.15 2.36
C THR A 153 -2.58 4.52 2.38
N TYR A 154 -3.27 4.55 1.23
CA TYR A 154 -4.68 4.93 1.25
C TYR A 154 -5.57 3.90 1.96
N PRO A 155 -6.71 4.35 2.50
CA PRO A 155 -7.67 3.45 3.12
C PRO A 155 -8.05 2.29 2.19
N ARG A 156 -8.22 1.11 2.76
CA ARG A 156 -8.40 -0.14 2.01
C ARG A 156 -9.64 -0.13 1.09
N PHE A 157 -10.66 0.63 1.44
CA PHE A 157 -11.86 0.80 0.62
C PHE A 157 -11.61 1.62 -0.68
N ILE A 158 -10.56 2.45 -0.74
CA ILE A 158 -10.09 3.10 -1.99
C ILE A 158 -9.03 2.22 -2.64
N HIS A 159 -8.08 1.72 -1.85
CA HIS A 159 -6.93 0.97 -2.35
C HIS A 159 -7.32 -0.32 -3.08
N THR A 160 -8.27 -1.08 -2.54
CA THR A 160 -8.70 -2.36 -3.12
C THR A 160 -9.30 -2.20 -4.52
N PRO A 161 -10.35 -1.38 -4.73
CA PRO A 161 -11.00 -1.25 -6.04
C PRO A 161 -10.18 -0.53 -7.11
N VAL A 162 -9.31 0.40 -6.71
CA VAL A 162 -8.63 1.31 -7.64
C VAL A 162 -7.17 0.93 -7.88
N VAL A 163 -6.53 0.28 -6.90
CA VAL A 163 -5.08 0.02 -6.91
C VAL A 163 -4.79 -1.48 -6.97
N SER A 164 -4.99 -2.21 -5.87
CA SER A 164 -4.52 -3.61 -5.78
C SER A 164 -5.31 -4.55 -6.69
N GLY A 165 -6.64 -4.38 -6.76
CA GLY A 165 -7.51 -5.23 -7.57
C GLY A 165 -7.20 -5.16 -9.07
N PRO A 166 -7.21 -3.94 -9.68
CA PRO A 166 -6.86 -3.77 -11.09
C PRO A 166 -5.40 -4.13 -11.39
N LEU A 167 -4.46 -3.84 -10.47
CA LEU A 167 -3.05 -4.16 -10.66
C LEU A 167 -2.80 -5.67 -10.68
N ALA A 168 -3.44 -6.42 -9.78
CA ALA A 168 -3.36 -7.88 -9.76
C ALA A 168 -3.92 -8.50 -11.04
N TRP A 169 -5.08 -8.01 -11.52
CA TRP A 169 -5.61 -8.42 -12.82
C TRP A 169 -4.62 -8.14 -13.94
N THR A 170 -4.14 -6.90 -14.04
CA THR A 170 -3.28 -6.46 -15.14
C THR A 170 -2.00 -7.29 -15.21
N PHE A 171 -1.41 -7.60 -14.05
CA PHE A 171 -0.24 -8.48 -13.96
C PHE A 171 -0.52 -9.87 -14.54
N VAL A 172 -1.63 -10.50 -14.18
CA VAL A 172 -2.00 -11.83 -14.70
C VAL A 172 -2.41 -11.77 -16.17
N ALA A 173 -3.08 -10.68 -16.58
CA ALA A 173 -3.53 -10.48 -17.95
C ALA A 173 -2.37 -10.37 -18.94
N ILE A 174 -1.22 -9.79 -18.54
CA ILE A 174 0.01 -9.77 -19.34
C ILE A 174 0.43 -11.20 -19.69
N TYR A 175 0.51 -12.10 -18.71
CA TYR A 175 0.85 -13.49 -18.97
C TYR A 175 -0.24 -14.23 -19.77
N TRP A 176 -1.51 -13.93 -19.49
CA TRP A 176 -2.64 -14.54 -20.19
C TRP A 176 -2.68 -14.18 -21.68
N ASN A 177 -2.59 -12.89 -22.01
CA ASN A 177 -2.58 -12.40 -23.39
C ASN A 177 -1.26 -12.77 -24.10
N GLY A 178 -0.12 -12.58 -23.44
CA GLY A 178 1.19 -12.98 -23.97
C GLY A 178 1.26 -14.47 -24.31
N ALA A 179 0.65 -15.35 -23.52
CA ALA A 179 0.60 -16.78 -23.83
C ALA A 179 -0.22 -17.11 -25.08
N LEU A 180 -1.25 -16.32 -25.40
CA LEU A 180 -2.05 -16.48 -26.63
C LEU A 180 -1.30 -16.02 -27.89
N MET A 181 -0.26 -15.19 -27.74
CA MET A 181 0.61 -14.78 -28.84
C MET A 181 1.63 -15.84 -29.25
N VAL A 182 1.90 -16.83 -28.39
CA VAL A 182 2.91 -17.86 -28.65
C VAL A 182 2.39 -18.84 -29.71
N PRO A 183 3.09 -19.00 -30.85
CA PRO A 183 2.75 -20.03 -31.83
C PRO A 183 2.95 -21.43 -31.23
N HIS A 184 2.00 -22.34 -31.42
CA HIS A 184 2.05 -23.74 -30.91
C HIS A 184 2.25 -23.83 -29.38
N PRO A 185 1.28 -23.35 -28.58
CA PRO A 185 1.40 -23.31 -27.11
C PRO A 185 1.43 -24.71 -26.47
N ASP A 186 1.08 -25.74 -27.23
CA ASP A 186 1.17 -27.14 -26.87
C ASP A 186 2.59 -27.71 -26.96
N HIS A 187 3.55 -26.98 -27.55
CA HIS A 187 4.95 -27.41 -27.63
C HIS A 187 5.65 -27.43 -26.27
N LEU A 188 6.62 -28.34 -26.10
CA LEU A 188 7.34 -28.58 -24.84
C LEU A 188 7.96 -27.29 -24.27
N VAL A 189 8.55 -26.47 -25.13
CA VAL A 189 9.19 -25.19 -24.75
C VAL A 189 8.18 -24.22 -24.12
N ALA A 190 7.01 -24.04 -24.74
CA ALA A 190 5.97 -23.15 -24.21
C ALA A 190 5.46 -23.62 -22.84
N ARG A 191 5.33 -24.94 -22.65
CA ARG A 191 4.93 -25.54 -21.36
C ARG A 191 5.98 -25.33 -20.27
N ILE A 192 7.28 -25.48 -20.58
CA ILE A 192 8.38 -25.19 -19.63
C ILE A 192 8.31 -23.73 -19.19
N PHE A 193 8.22 -22.80 -20.14
CA PHE A 193 8.12 -21.38 -19.82
C PHE A 193 6.86 -21.10 -18.98
N GLY A 194 5.72 -21.70 -19.31
CA GLY A 194 4.50 -21.59 -18.50
C GLY A 194 4.70 -22.04 -17.05
N ASN A 195 5.36 -23.19 -16.84
CA ASN A 195 5.67 -23.72 -15.51
C ASN A 195 6.66 -22.85 -14.71
N ILE A 196 7.56 -22.13 -15.38
CA ILE A 196 8.47 -21.19 -14.72
C ILE A 196 7.74 -19.88 -14.41
N PHE A 197 7.07 -19.29 -15.39
CA PHE A 197 6.46 -17.98 -15.26
C PHE A 197 5.26 -17.96 -14.31
N ILE A 198 4.56 -19.07 -14.07
CA ILE A 198 3.45 -19.09 -13.10
C ILE A 198 3.92 -18.68 -11.69
N TRP A 199 5.17 -18.98 -11.32
CA TRP A 199 5.75 -18.60 -10.03
C TRP A 199 5.96 -17.09 -9.87
N SER A 200 5.93 -16.32 -10.97
CA SER A 200 5.96 -14.85 -10.89
C SER A 200 4.80 -14.31 -10.06
N ILE A 201 3.63 -14.97 -10.09
CA ILE A 201 2.46 -14.63 -9.28
C ILE A 201 2.79 -14.71 -7.78
N LEU A 202 3.50 -15.77 -7.36
CA LEU A 202 3.91 -15.93 -5.97
C LEU A 202 4.93 -14.87 -5.57
N VAL A 203 5.98 -14.68 -6.37
CA VAL A 203 7.04 -13.70 -6.07
C VAL A 203 6.47 -12.29 -5.98
N TYR A 204 5.63 -11.91 -6.95
CA TYR A 204 4.99 -10.61 -7.00
C TYR A 204 4.03 -10.41 -5.81
N GLY A 205 3.22 -11.42 -5.48
CA GLY A 205 2.31 -11.35 -4.34
C GLY A 205 3.04 -11.30 -2.99
N LEU A 206 4.07 -12.13 -2.79
CA LEU A 206 4.88 -12.11 -1.58
C LEU A 206 5.61 -10.78 -1.41
N PHE A 207 6.09 -10.15 -2.48
CA PHE A 207 6.68 -8.81 -2.42
C PHE A 207 5.72 -7.79 -1.77
N PHE A 208 4.47 -7.71 -2.23
CA PHE A 208 3.51 -6.76 -1.63
C PHE A 208 3.04 -7.15 -0.23
N VAL A 209 2.80 -8.44 0.02
CA VAL A 209 2.37 -8.92 1.33
C VAL A 209 3.47 -8.73 2.38
N THR A 210 4.73 -8.98 2.03
CA THR A 210 5.84 -8.91 3.00
C THR A 210 6.35 -7.47 3.20
N ILE A 211 6.58 -6.73 2.11
CA ILE A 211 7.17 -5.38 2.15
C ILE A 211 6.13 -4.32 2.49
N TYR A 212 4.95 -4.38 1.86
CA TYR A 212 3.90 -3.35 2.00
C TYR A 212 2.76 -3.77 2.94
N LYS A 213 2.83 -4.98 3.52
CA LYS A 213 1.75 -5.55 4.36
C LYS A 213 0.39 -5.48 3.66
N ASP A 214 0.41 -5.63 2.34
CA ASP A 214 -0.78 -5.49 1.52
C ASP A 214 -1.45 -6.84 1.29
N TYR A 215 -2.35 -7.18 2.20
CA TYR A 215 -3.15 -8.40 2.13
C TYR A 215 -4.18 -8.34 0.98
N THR A 216 -4.59 -7.17 0.50
CA THR A 216 -5.61 -7.09 -0.57
C THR A 216 -5.00 -7.49 -1.92
N MET A 217 -3.73 -7.15 -2.15
CA MET A 217 -2.96 -7.63 -3.30
C MET A 217 -2.73 -9.14 -3.26
N GLY A 218 -2.32 -9.67 -2.10
CA GLY A 218 -2.12 -11.11 -1.90
C GLY A 218 -3.40 -11.91 -2.11
N PHE A 219 -4.54 -11.41 -1.60
CA PHE A 219 -5.85 -12.02 -1.82
C PHE A 219 -6.21 -12.06 -3.31
N SER A 220 -6.13 -10.94 -4.03
CA SER A 220 -6.43 -10.88 -5.47
C SER A 220 -5.60 -11.85 -6.30
N LEU A 221 -4.29 -11.92 -6.05
CA LEU A 221 -3.41 -12.85 -6.77
C LEU A 221 -3.68 -14.32 -6.41
N SER A 222 -4.09 -14.60 -5.16
CA SER A 222 -4.51 -15.96 -4.78
C SER A 222 -5.77 -16.40 -5.54
N VAL A 223 -6.74 -15.50 -5.78
CA VAL A 223 -7.94 -15.77 -6.58
C VAL A 223 -7.58 -16.08 -8.04
N PHE A 224 -6.63 -15.34 -8.64
CA PHE A 224 -6.19 -15.64 -10.00
C PHE A 224 -5.38 -16.94 -10.09
N ALA A 225 -4.53 -17.23 -9.11
CA ALA A 225 -3.85 -18.51 -9.02
C ALA A 225 -4.87 -19.67 -8.92
N ALA A 226 -5.94 -19.49 -8.15
CA ALA A 226 -7.07 -20.44 -8.11
C ALA A 226 -7.77 -20.56 -9.47
N ALA A 227 -8.03 -19.44 -10.16
CA ALA A 227 -8.67 -19.44 -11.48
C ALA A 227 -7.83 -20.19 -12.52
N ILE A 228 -6.50 -20.02 -12.52
CA ILE A 228 -5.59 -20.81 -13.37
C ILE A 228 -5.63 -22.28 -12.94
N GLY A 229 -5.46 -22.57 -11.65
CA GLY A 229 -5.41 -23.94 -11.12
C GLY A 229 -6.66 -24.76 -11.45
N VAL A 230 -7.86 -24.20 -11.24
CA VAL A 230 -9.13 -24.84 -11.56
C VAL A 230 -9.28 -25.07 -13.06
N SER A 231 -8.89 -24.10 -13.89
CA SER A 231 -8.96 -24.26 -15.35
C SER A 231 -8.08 -25.40 -15.84
N GLN A 232 -6.84 -25.49 -15.33
CA GLN A 232 -5.89 -26.54 -15.67
C GLN A 232 -6.29 -27.91 -15.09
N PHE A 233 -6.83 -27.96 -13.88
CA PHE A 233 -7.27 -29.20 -13.24
C PHE A 233 -8.39 -29.89 -14.04
N LEU A 234 -9.37 -29.11 -14.51
CA LEU A 234 -10.51 -29.65 -15.28
C LEU A 234 -10.13 -30.15 -16.68
N HIS A 235 -8.99 -29.71 -17.22
CA HIS A 235 -8.65 -29.94 -18.63
C HIS A 235 -7.30 -30.66 -18.85
N GLN A 236 -6.51 -30.86 -17.78
CA GLN A 236 -5.25 -31.63 -17.72
C GLN A 236 -4.28 -31.42 -18.90
N VAL A 237 -4.16 -30.19 -19.41
CA VAL A 237 -3.42 -29.88 -20.64
C VAL A 237 -1.89 -29.93 -20.44
N ILE A 238 -1.43 -29.52 -19.25
CA ILE A 238 -0.01 -29.46 -18.89
C ILE A 238 0.18 -30.18 -17.56
N ALA A 239 0.96 -31.26 -17.57
CA ALA A 239 1.30 -32.04 -16.38
C ALA A 239 1.99 -31.13 -15.32
N PHE A 240 1.66 -31.33 -14.05
CA PHE A 240 2.15 -30.60 -12.85
C PHE A 240 1.72 -29.13 -12.68
N GLN A 241 1.28 -28.43 -13.72
CA GLN A 241 1.05 -26.99 -13.62
C GLN A 241 -0.11 -26.62 -12.67
N TRP A 242 -1.19 -27.42 -12.65
CA TRP A 242 -2.31 -27.21 -11.73
C TRP A 242 -1.88 -27.34 -10.26
N ILE A 243 -0.88 -28.20 -9.96
CA ILE A 243 -0.30 -28.33 -8.61
C ILE A 243 0.41 -27.04 -8.25
N PHE A 244 1.25 -26.50 -9.13
CA PHE A 244 1.94 -25.22 -8.89
C PHE A 244 0.95 -24.09 -8.66
N ALA A 245 -0.11 -23.99 -9.47
CA ALA A 245 -1.15 -22.98 -9.30
C ALA A 245 -1.83 -23.06 -7.91
N PHE A 246 -2.21 -24.25 -7.45
CA PHE A 246 -2.82 -24.42 -6.12
C PHE A 246 -1.84 -24.20 -4.97
N VAL A 247 -0.57 -24.58 -5.12
CA VAL A 247 0.48 -24.28 -4.14
C VAL A 247 0.67 -22.77 -4.02
N ILE A 248 0.76 -22.05 -5.14
CA ILE A 248 0.87 -20.59 -5.16
C ILE A 248 -0.36 -19.94 -4.51
N MET A 249 -1.56 -20.39 -4.86
CA MET A 249 -2.82 -19.95 -4.24
C MET A 249 -2.78 -20.13 -2.72
N ALA A 250 -2.43 -21.34 -2.23
CA ALA A 250 -2.42 -21.64 -0.81
C ALA A 250 -1.37 -20.80 -0.05
N LEU A 251 -0.15 -20.69 -0.58
CA LEU A 251 0.91 -19.89 0.03
C LEU A 251 0.54 -18.41 0.10
N LEU A 252 0.00 -17.83 -0.98
CA LEU A 252 -0.45 -16.44 -0.99
C LEU A 252 -1.63 -16.23 -0.04
N PHE A 253 -2.58 -17.16 0.00
CA PHE A 253 -3.74 -17.07 0.89
C PHE A 253 -3.32 -17.11 2.36
N ILE A 254 -2.44 -18.04 2.74
CA ILE A 254 -1.92 -18.13 4.11
C ILE A 254 -1.15 -16.85 4.47
N ALA A 255 -0.22 -16.41 3.61
CA ALA A 255 0.54 -15.18 3.84
C ALA A 255 -0.38 -13.96 3.99
N THR A 256 -1.44 -13.91 3.19
CA THR A 256 -2.49 -12.88 3.27
C THR A 256 -3.22 -12.92 4.60
N VAL A 257 -3.67 -14.09 5.06
CA VAL A 257 -4.37 -14.24 6.36
C VAL A 257 -3.47 -13.85 7.53
N VAL A 258 -2.19 -14.25 7.50
CA VAL A 258 -1.19 -13.89 8.52
C VAL A 258 -1.02 -12.38 8.65
N VAL A 259 -1.15 -11.63 7.55
CA VAL A 259 -1.06 -10.15 7.56
C VAL A 259 -2.42 -9.49 7.84
N ALA A 260 -3.52 -10.07 7.35
CA ALA A 260 -4.87 -9.51 7.47
C ALA A 260 -5.43 -9.61 8.90
N VAL A 261 -5.20 -10.71 9.61
CA VAL A 261 -5.73 -10.93 10.97
C VAL A 261 -5.19 -9.89 11.97
N PRO A 262 -3.87 -9.60 12.03
CA PRO A 262 -3.35 -8.53 12.87
C PRO A 262 -3.91 -7.15 12.50
N ALA A 263 -4.01 -6.87 11.20
CA ALA A 263 -4.56 -5.60 10.71
C ALA A 263 -6.04 -5.41 11.08
N ALA A 264 -6.86 -6.47 11.00
CA ALA A 264 -8.27 -6.43 11.38
C ALA A 264 -8.50 -6.38 12.89
N THR A 265 -7.57 -6.93 13.69
CA THR A 265 -7.67 -6.97 15.16
C THR A 265 -6.99 -5.77 15.84
N GLY A 266 -6.44 -4.83 15.09
CA GLY A 266 -5.72 -3.67 15.61
C GLY A 266 -4.42 -4.03 16.37
N ARG A 267 -3.95 -5.27 16.24
CA ARG A 267 -2.67 -5.72 16.80
C ARG A 267 -1.61 -5.50 15.75
N GLU A 268 -0.95 -4.34 15.75
CA GLU A 268 0.22 -4.15 14.89
C GLU A 268 1.32 -5.13 15.32
N ILE A 269 1.50 -6.22 14.58
CA ILE A 269 2.72 -7.02 14.67
C ILE A 269 3.80 -6.25 13.90
N ASN A 270 4.41 -5.29 14.59
CA ASN A 270 5.61 -4.63 14.09
C ASN A 270 6.78 -5.60 14.22
N TRP A 271 7.25 -6.09 13.08
CA TRP A 271 8.43 -6.95 12.97
C TRP A 271 9.75 -6.24 13.29
N ARG A 272 9.69 -4.92 13.54
CA ARG A 272 10.83 -4.11 13.93
C ARG A 272 11.00 -4.17 15.43
N THR A 273 12.23 -4.33 15.88
CA THR A 273 12.52 -4.21 17.30
C THR A 273 12.20 -2.77 17.76
N PRO A 274 11.75 -2.56 19.00
CA PRO A 274 11.44 -1.23 19.51
C PRO A 274 12.63 -0.25 19.44
N GLU A 275 13.86 -0.78 19.44
CA GLU A 275 15.08 -0.02 19.17
C GLU A 275 15.12 0.57 17.75
N GLU A 276 14.71 -0.18 16.74
CA GLU A 276 14.63 0.30 15.35
C GLU A 276 13.55 1.36 15.16
N LEU A 277 12.41 1.22 15.86
CA LEU A 277 11.33 2.21 15.86
C LEU A 277 11.80 3.53 16.50
N ALA A 278 12.52 3.45 17.63
CA ALA A 278 13.06 4.63 18.31
C ALA A 278 14.11 5.37 17.46
N LYS A 279 14.94 4.64 16.70
CA LYS A 279 15.97 5.24 15.81
C LYS A 279 15.39 5.93 14.57
N LYS A 280 14.19 5.53 14.12
CA LYS A 280 13.54 6.07 12.91
C LYS A 280 12.40 7.04 13.20
N ASP A 281 12.31 7.57 14.43
CA ASP A 281 11.27 8.54 14.78
C ASP A 281 11.38 9.79 13.90
N ALA A 282 10.26 10.21 13.29
CA ALA A 282 10.21 11.33 12.36
C ALA A 282 10.75 12.65 12.96
N ARG A 283 10.71 12.80 14.29
CA ARG A 283 11.24 13.98 14.99
C ARG A 283 12.77 14.03 14.97
N LEU A 284 13.46 12.89 14.83
CA LEU A 284 14.91 12.80 14.78
C LEU A 284 15.49 13.13 13.40
N ASN A 285 14.69 13.05 12.34
CA ASN A 285 15.09 13.38 10.96
C ASN A 285 15.62 14.82 10.81
N VAL A 286 15.28 15.71 11.75
CA VAL A 286 15.77 17.10 11.79
C VAL A 286 17.28 17.16 12.00
N LEU A 287 17.87 16.19 12.72
CA LEU A 287 19.30 16.13 12.99
C LEU A 287 20.12 15.83 11.72
N ASP A 288 19.60 14.98 10.83
CA ASP A 288 20.26 14.66 9.56
C ASP A 288 20.28 15.86 8.60
N GLN A 289 19.31 16.77 8.73
CA GLN A 289 19.20 18.00 7.94
C GLN A 289 19.93 19.20 8.56
N ALA A 290 20.42 19.08 9.79
CA ALA A 290 21.10 20.14 10.53
C ALA A 290 22.37 20.72 9.85
N PRO A 291 23.22 19.94 9.14
CA PRO A 291 24.40 20.49 8.49
C PRO A 291 24.06 21.49 7.38
N ALA A 292 22.98 21.25 6.63
CA ALA A 292 22.53 22.11 5.55
C ALA A 292 21.89 23.43 6.06
N ARG A 293 21.23 23.39 7.23
CA ARG A 293 20.60 24.57 7.86
C ARG A 293 21.58 25.57 8.46
N ARG A 294 22.75 25.12 8.95
CA ARG A 294 23.79 26.01 9.52
C ARG A 294 24.31 27.07 8.51
N VAL A 295 24.22 26.79 7.21
CA VAL A 295 24.66 27.72 6.15
C VAL A 295 23.65 28.86 5.90
N LEU A 296 22.35 28.62 6.16
CA LEU A 296 21.27 29.59 5.90
C LEU A 296 20.98 30.52 7.08
N SER A 297 21.22 30.07 8.31
CA SER A 297 20.81 30.78 9.55
C SER A 297 21.68 32.01 9.90
N ARG A 298 22.84 32.22 9.25
CA ARG A 298 23.75 33.34 9.56
C ARG A 298 23.24 34.74 9.15
N ARG A 299 22.09 34.86 8.48
CA ARG A 299 21.68 36.10 7.80
C ARG A 299 20.42 36.80 8.34
N ALA A 300 19.79 36.31 9.40
CA ALA A 300 18.55 36.91 9.92
C ALA A 300 18.52 36.92 11.46
N THR A 301 19.08 37.97 12.05
CA THR A 301 18.78 38.35 13.44
C THR A 301 18.04 39.68 13.43
N SER A 302 16.73 39.65 13.69
CA SER A 302 15.93 40.87 13.87
C SER A 302 16.02 41.36 15.33
N LYS A 303 15.98 42.68 15.49
CA LYS A 303 16.03 43.40 16.78
C LYS A 303 14.85 43.10 17.74
N ALA A 304 13.84 42.35 17.29
CA ALA A 304 12.66 42.00 18.10
C ALA A 304 12.92 40.84 19.09
N SER A 305 14.07 40.16 19.02
CA SER A 305 14.37 38.97 19.85
C SER A 305 15.06 39.27 21.17
N GLU A 306 15.34 40.53 21.52
CA GLU A 306 16.13 40.90 22.72
C GLU A 306 15.37 40.85 24.05
N SER A 307 14.04 40.74 24.05
CA SER A 307 13.20 40.70 25.27
C SER A 307 12.73 39.29 25.67
N LEU A 308 12.91 38.27 24.83
CA LEU A 308 12.43 36.90 25.08
C LEU A 308 13.40 36.13 25.99
N GLN A 309 12.88 35.13 26.73
CA GLN A 309 13.73 34.18 27.45
C GLN A 309 14.64 33.41 26.45
N PRO A 310 15.84 32.95 26.85
CA PRO A 310 16.77 32.27 25.95
C PRO A 310 16.17 31.08 25.19
N HIS A 311 15.36 30.25 25.86
CA HIS A 311 14.70 29.11 25.23
C HIS A 311 13.63 29.55 24.23
N GLU A 312 12.86 30.60 24.51
CA GLU A 312 11.84 31.15 23.61
C GLU A 312 12.47 31.73 22.33
N ARG A 313 13.67 32.33 22.44
CA ARG A 313 14.45 32.78 21.28
C ARG A 313 14.92 31.61 20.41
N ILE A 314 15.28 30.48 21.01
CA ILE A 314 15.72 29.30 20.27
C ILE A 314 14.52 28.62 19.61
N ALA A 315 13.42 28.47 20.35
CA ALA A 315 12.17 27.91 19.87
C ALA A 315 11.57 28.71 18.71
N SER A 316 11.64 30.05 18.77
CA SER A 316 11.18 30.92 17.67
C SER A 316 12.11 30.89 16.45
N LYS A 317 13.43 30.72 16.65
CA LYS A 317 14.43 30.66 15.56
C LYS A 317 14.38 29.34 14.79
N ASP A 318 14.24 28.21 15.48
CA ASP A 318 14.10 26.89 14.86
C ASP A 318 13.10 26.01 15.65
N PRO A 319 11.79 26.14 15.36
CA PRO A 319 10.75 25.42 16.09
C PRO A 319 10.83 23.90 15.89
N GLU A 320 11.36 23.42 14.78
CA GLU A 320 11.50 21.98 14.51
C GLU A 320 12.67 21.38 15.28
N LEU A 321 13.81 22.09 15.34
CA LEU A 321 14.94 21.68 16.17
C LEU A 321 14.58 21.73 17.65
N TRP A 322 13.79 22.72 18.07
CA TRP A 322 13.30 22.82 19.44
C TRP A 322 12.41 21.64 19.84
N LYS A 323 11.46 21.24 18.97
CA LYS A 323 10.64 20.03 19.17
C LYS A 323 11.49 18.77 19.27
N CYS A 324 12.54 18.64 18.45
CA CYS A 324 13.49 17.53 18.52
C CYS A 324 14.28 17.54 19.84
N ALA A 325 14.80 18.69 20.25
CA ALA A 325 15.54 18.85 21.51
C ALA A 325 14.65 18.53 22.73
N ALA A 326 13.43 19.06 22.78
CA ALA A 326 12.46 18.75 23.82
C ALA A 326 12.13 17.25 23.86
N PHE A 327 11.96 16.62 22.69
CA PHE A 327 11.72 15.18 22.58
C PHE A 327 12.89 14.34 23.14
N ILE A 328 14.14 14.69 22.82
CA ILE A 328 15.33 14.00 23.34
C ILE A 328 15.48 14.23 24.85
N ALA A 329 15.30 15.47 25.31
CA ALA A 329 15.40 15.84 26.72
C ALA A 329 14.36 15.09 27.57
N GLY A 330 13.12 14.98 27.10
CA GLY A 330 12.08 14.19 27.78
C GLY A 330 12.45 12.71 27.90
N ARG A 331 13.04 12.13 26.85
CA ARG A 331 13.50 10.73 26.89
C ARG A 331 14.68 10.54 27.84
N PHE A 332 15.59 11.49 27.91
CA PHE A 332 16.68 11.46 28.89
C PHE A 332 16.15 11.52 30.33
N ALA A 333 15.24 12.47 30.60
CA ALA A 333 14.61 12.62 31.91
C ALA A 333 13.86 11.36 32.36
N VAL A 334 13.15 10.69 31.45
CA VAL A 334 12.47 9.42 31.74
C VAL A 334 13.45 8.30 32.08
N LYS A 335 14.53 8.16 31.32
CA LYS A 335 15.52 7.13 31.61
C LYS A 335 16.15 7.36 32.99
N GLU A 336 16.52 8.60 33.29
CA GLU A 336 17.00 8.99 34.62
C GLU A 336 16.00 8.66 35.73
N ALA A 337 14.72 8.99 35.53
CA ALA A 337 13.67 8.68 36.51
C ALA A 337 13.50 7.18 36.71
N ALA A 338 13.57 6.38 35.63
CA ALA A 338 13.47 4.93 35.70
C ALA A 338 14.67 4.28 36.40
N ILE A 339 15.91 4.74 36.14
CA ILE A 339 17.11 4.27 36.87
C ILE A 339 16.95 4.55 38.37
N LYS A 340 16.55 5.78 38.72
CA LYS A 340 16.37 6.20 40.12
C LYS A 340 15.24 5.46 40.83
N ALA A 341 14.20 5.05 40.11
CA ALA A 341 13.12 4.24 40.65
C ALA A 341 13.53 2.78 40.94
N HIS A 342 14.66 2.31 40.38
CA HIS A 342 15.16 0.95 40.56
C HIS A 342 16.57 0.94 41.18
N PRO A 343 16.77 1.49 42.39
CA PRO A 343 18.09 1.61 42.99
C PRO A 343 18.75 0.25 43.32
N HIS A 344 17.94 -0.81 43.37
CA HIS A 344 18.40 -2.19 43.58
C HIS A 344 18.96 -2.84 42.31
N ARG A 345 18.84 -2.19 41.15
CA ARG A 345 19.33 -2.69 39.86
C ARG A 345 20.43 -1.76 39.32
N HIS A 346 21.52 -2.34 38.82
CA HIS A 346 22.59 -1.58 38.16
C HIS A 346 22.22 -1.25 36.70
N LEU A 347 21.16 -0.47 36.50
CA LEU A 347 20.67 -0.10 35.18
C LEU A 347 21.51 1.02 34.55
N THR A 348 21.75 0.91 33.25
CA THR A 348 22.30 1.98 32.43
C THR A 348 21.22 2.58 31.51
N PHE A 349 21.54 3.70 30.84
CA PHE A 349 20.65 4.25 29.81
C PHE A 349 20.31 3.28 28.69
N HIS A 350 21.14 2.28 28.42
CA HIS A 350 20.90 1.29 27.37
C HIS A 350 19.91 0.21 27.80
N ASP A 351 19.69 0.05 29.10
CA ASP A 351 18.78 -0.95 29.66
C ASP A 351 17.34 -0.44 29.75
N ILE A 352 17.10 0.83 29.39
CA ILE A 352 15.78 1.46 29.44
C ILE A 352 15.37 1.95 28.06
N MET A 353 14.22 1.47 27.61
CA MET A 353 13.60 1.81 26.34
C MET A 353 12.27 2.52 26.58
N ILE A 354 12.05 3.65 25.90
CA ILE A 354 10.82 4.43 26.06
C ILE A 354 9.91 4.14 24.89
N GLU A 355 8.76 3.58 25.20
CA GLU A 355 7.76 3.11 24.26
C GLU A 355 6.43 3.82 24.55
N ARG A 356 5.48 3.66 23.64
CA ARG A 356 4.11 4.12 23.89
C ARG A 356 3.26 2.90 24.21
N ARG A 357 2.49 2.95 25.30
CA ARG A 357 1.58 1.86 25.63
C ARG A 357 0.51 1.78 24.54
N LEU A 358 0.44 0.64 23.86
CA LEU A 358 -0.68 0.30 22.98
C LEU A 358 -1.87 -0.05 23.89
N VAL A 359 -2.71 0.95 24.18
CA VAL A 359 -3.95 0.73 24.94
C VAL A 359 -5.00 0.14 24.00
N LYS A 360 -5.64 -0.97 24.37
CA LYS A 360 -6.82 -1.49 23.67
C LYS A 360 -8.01 -0.55 23.92
N GLY A 361 -8.44 0.19 22.90
CA GLY A 361 -9.63 1.05 22.94
C GLY A 361 -9.46 2.35 22.15
N GLU A 362 -10.55 3.05 21.84
CA GLU A 362 -10.52 4.41 21.32
C GLU A 362 -10.01 5.35 22.42
N VAL A 363 -8.79 5.84 22.28
CA VAL A 363 -8.26 6.93 23.11
C VAL A 363 -8.03 8.14 22.21
N LEU A 364 -8.45 9.31 22.66
CA LEU A 364 -8.15 10.59 22.02
C LEU A 364 -6.64 10.87 22.20
N GLY A 365 -5.83 10.44 21.24
CA GLY A 365 -4.41 10.78 21.13
C GLY A 365 -3.44 9.59 21.16
N SER A 366 -2.14 9.90 21.13
CA SER A 366 -1.11 8.88 21.31
C SER A 366 -1.05 8.45 22.77
N GLY A 367 -1.19 7.14 23.04
CA GLY A 367 -1.17 6.58 24.39
C GLY A 367 0.03 7.00 25.26
N PRO A 368 -0.09 6.88 26.60
CA PRO A 368 0.89 7.39 27.55
C PRO A 368 2.27 6.72 27.33
N PRO A 369 3.37 7.47 27.53
CA PRO A 369 4.71 6.92 27.46
C PRO A 369 4.94 5.91 28.60
N ILE A 370 5.65 4.83 28.30
CA ILE A 370 6.09 3.81 29.25
C ILE A 370 7.59 3.60 29.10
N ALA A 371 8.27 3.27 30.20
CA ALA A 371 9.66 2.86 30.21
C ALA A 371 9.72 1.34 30.37
N ARG A 372 10.17 0.64 29.32
CA ARG A 372 10.51 -0.78 29.38
C ARG A 372 11.93 -0.93 29.88
N ILE A 373 12.12 -1.75 30.91
CA ILE A 373 13.37 -1.95 31.63
C ILE A 373 13.80 -3.38 31.36
N ARG A 374 15.01 -3.55 30.81
CA ARG A 374 15.57 -4.86 30.49
C ARG A 374 15.58 -5.76 31.74
N GLY A 375 15.18 -7.03 31.64
CA GLY A 375 15.26 -8.01 32.74
C GLY A 375 16.69 -8.20 33.29
N ALA A 376 16.84 -8.67 34.54
CA ALA A 376 18.16 -8.96 35.10
C ALA A 376 18.75 -10.26 34.51
N GLU A 377 20.07 -10.49 34.63
CA GLU A 377 20.67 -11.77 34.24
C GLU A 377 19.99 -12.92 35.00
N GLY A 378 19.20 -13.74 34.29
CA GLY A 378 18.41 -14.83 34.86
C GLY A 378 16.89 -14.60 34.91
N GLU A 379 16.41 -13.40 34.62
CA GLU A 379 14.98 -13.09 34.45
C GLU A 379 14.61 -13.08 32.96
N ALA A 380 13.54 -13.79 32.59
CA ALA A 380 13.15 -13.97 31.19
C ALA A 380 12.34 -12.80 30.60
N GLU A 381 11.83 -11.90 31.44
CA GLU A 381 10.88 -10.85 31.02
C GLU A 381 11.36 -9.44 31.40
N ASP A 382 11.10 -8.48 30.52
CA ASP A 382 11.35 -7.06 30.74
C ASP A 382 10.23 -6.45 31.61
N THR A 383 10.60 -5.67 32.62
CA THR A 383 9.66 -4.94 33.48
C THR A 383 9.15 -3.67 32.79
N THR A 384 7.91 -3.26 33.05
CA THR A 384 7.38 -1.99 32.50
C THR A 384 7.02 -0.99 33.59
N ALA A 385 7.48 0.25 33.41
CA ALA A 385 7.21 1.37 34.30
C ALA A 385 6.35 2.43 33.60
N MET A 386 5.28 2.87 34.27
CA MET A 386 4.49 4.01 33.81
C MET A 386 5.23 5.31 34.14
N VAL A 387 5.29 6.22 33.17
CA VAL A 387 6.03 7.47 33.32
C VAL A 387 5.20 8.67 32.88
N SER A 388 5.37 9.78 33.59
CA SER A 388 4.82 11.08 33.22
C SER A 388 5.97 12.03 32.86
N ILE A 389 5.82 12.80 31.78
CA ILE A 389 6.85 13.73 31.29
C ILE A 389 6.25 15.13 31.28
N SER A 390 6.97 16.10 31.84
CA SER A 390 6.60 17.51 31.80
C SER A 390 7.75 18.38 31.29
N HIS A 391 7.41 19.45 30.59
CA HIS A 391 8.33 20.45 30.09
C HIS A 391 7.87 21.83 30.54
N ASP A 392 8.78 22.62 31.11
CA ASP A 392 8.54 24.02 31.50
C ASP A 392 9.23 25.02 30.55
N GLY A 393 9.88 24.51 29.50
CA GLY A 393 10.65 25.29 28.53
C GLY A 393 12.15 25.07 28.70
N ASP A 394 12.68 25.33 29.89
CA ASP A 394 14.12 25.22 30.17
C ASP A 394 14.53 23.82 30.64
N TYR A 395 13.62 23.07 31.25
CA TYR A 395 13.86 21.74 31.79
C TYR A 395 12.85 20.71 31.28
N ALA A 396 13.31 19.47 31.23
CA ALA A 396 12.46 18.29 31.08
C ALA A 396 12.48 17.53 32.40
N THR A 397 11.31 17.30 32.97
CA THR A 397 11.15 16.48 34.17
C THR A 397 10.35 15.24 33.84
N ALA A 398 10.68 14.13 34.50
CA ALA A 398 9.90 12.91 34.37
C ALA A 398 9.72 12.25 35.74
N VAL A 399 8.56 11.63 35.92
CA VAL A 399 8.20 10.91 37.15
C VAL A 399 7.84 9.48 36.78
N CYS A 400 8.47 8.52 37.45
CA CYS A 400 8.06 7.11 37.40
C CYS A 400 6.89 6.91 38.37
N LEU A 401 5.70 6.65 37.84
CA LEU A 401 4.45 6.56 38.61
C LEU A 401 4.30 5.21 39.32
N GLY A 402 4.92 4.16 38.78
CA GLY A 402 4.87 2.80 39.28
C GLY A 402 5.35 1.82 38.21
N PHE A 403 5.82 0.65 38.63
CA PHE A 403 6.23 -0.42 37.72
C PHE A 403 5.40 -1.67 38.01
N GLU A 404 4.96 -2.36 36.96
CA GLU A 404 4.38 -3.70 37.05
C GLU A 404 5.55 -4.68 36.97
N PRO A 405 5.81 -5.49 38.02
CA PRO A 405 6.90 -6.46 38.05
C PRO A 405 6.73 -7.54 36.98
#